data_AF-A0A068UV72-F1
#
_entry.id   AF-A0A068UV72-F1
#
_cell.length_a   1.000
_cell.length_b   1.000
_cell.length_c   1.000
_cell.angle_alpha   90.00
_cell.angle_beta   90.00
_cell.angle_gamma   90.00
#
_symmetry.space_group_name_H-M   'P 1'
#
loop_
_entity.id
_entity.type
_entity.pdbx_description
1 polymer ?
#
loop_
_entity_poly.entity_id
_entity_poly.type
_entity_poly.pdbx_seq_one_letter_code
_entity_poly.pdbx_strand_id
1 'polypeptide(L)'
;MAISFFGLAIFLFLTLDSDFTFSPVFVASEGNGVVCVELITYGSVIKLMHERTKFRLHSHDVPYGSGSGQQSVTGFSDVDDSNSYWIVRPVSDTNAQQGDTIKGGTIIRLQHMRTKKWLHSHLLNVSLTMMPIAVMPYAINLLISK
;
A
#
# COMPACT_ATOMS: atom_id res chain seq x y z
N MET A 1 -1.98 -30.53 -44.03
CA MET A 1 -1.53 -30.77 -42.63
C MET A 1 -1.16 -29.44 -42.01
N ALA A 2 -2.09 -28.78 -41.31
CA ALA A 2 -1.84 -27.47 -40.69
C ALA A 2 -2.67 -27.22 -39.41
N ILE A 3 -3.33 -28.26 -38.86
CA ILE A 3 -4.17 -28.13 -37.65
C ILE A 3 -3.38 -28.58 -36.39
N SER A 4 -2.28 -29.31 -36.56
CA SER A 4 -1.46 -29.83 -35.45
C SER A 4 -0.59 -28.77 -34.76
N PHE A 5 -0.35 -27.61 -35.37
CA PHE A 5 0.55 -26.59 -34.81
C PHE A 5 -0.17 -25.55 -33.94
N PHE A 6 -1.50 -25.41 -34.07
CA PHE A 6 -2.27 -24.45 -33.27
C PHE A 6 -2.54 -24.97 -31.85
N GLY A 7 -2.70 -26.29 -31.69
CA GLY A 7 -2.93 -26.91 -30.39
C GLY A 7 -1.71 -26.86 -29.46
N LEU A 8 -0.50 -27.04 -30.01
CA LEU A 8 0.74 -26.96 -29.22
C LEU A 8 1.02 -25.52 -28.76
N ALA A 9 0.71 -24.52 -29.59
CA ALA A 9 0.86 -23.11 -29.26
C ALA A 9 -0.12 -22.68 -28.16
N ILE A 10 -1.38 -23.14 -28.22
CA ILE A 10 -2.38 -22.87 -27.18
C ILE A 10 -2.04 -23.61 -25.88
N PHE A 11 -1.57 -24.86 -25.95
CA PHE A 11 -1.15 -25.60 -24.76
C PHE A 11 0.05 -24.91 -24.08
N LEU A 12 1.06 -24.48 -24.84
CA LEU A 12 2.19 -23.69 -24.32
C LEU A 12 1.75 -22.34 -23.72
N PHE A 13 0.79 -21.64 -24.33
CA PHE A 13 0.27 -20.37 -23.82
C PHE A 13 -0.55 -20.55 -22.53
N LEU A 14 -1.39 -21.59 -22.46
CA LEU A 14 -2.24 -21.86 -21.29
C LEU A 14 -1.46 -22.47 -20.11
N THR A 15 -0.35 -23.18 -20.36
CA THR A 15 0.53 -23.68 -19.28
C THR A 15 1.54 -22.65 -18.79
N LEU A 16 1.78 -21.56 -19.53
CA LEU A 16 2.65 -20.45 -19.08
C LEU A 16 1.93 -19.44 -18.19
N ASP A 17 0.60 -19.34 -18.27
CA ASP A 17 -0.19 -18.32 -17.56
C ASP A 17 -0.73 -18.78 -16.20
N SER A 18 -0.51 -20.05 -15.82
CA SER A 18 -0.92 -20.59 -14.52
C SER A 18 -0.01 -20.21 -13.35
N ASP A 19 1.09 -19.50 -13.61
CA ASP A 19 2.00 -18.98 -12.58
C ASP A 19 1.70 -17.52 -12.22
N PHE A 20 0.42 -17.11 -12.20
CA PHE A 20 0.00 -15.84 -11.57
C PHE A 20 0.10 -15.96 -10.04
N THR A 21 1.32 -16.21 -9.59
CA THR A 21 1.76 -16.03 -8.21
C THR A 21 2.18 -14.56 -8.10
N PHE A 22 1.57 -13.86 -7.14
CA PHE A 22 1.94 -12.50 -6.77
C PHE A 22 3.47 -12.41 -6.65
N SER A 23 4.13 -11.67 -7.54
CA SER A 23 5.58 -11.44 -7.46
C SER A 23 5.82 -10.22 -6.56
N PRO A 24 6.38 -10.35 -5.35
CA PRO A 24 6.98 -9.22 -4.67
C PRO A 24 8.29 -8.83 -5.37
N VAL A 25 8.65 -7.57 -5.21
CA VAL A 25 9.75 -6.84 -5.85
C VAL A 25 11.11 -7.54 -5.65
N PHE A 26 11.90 -7.65 -6.71
CA PHE A 26 13.23 -8.27 -6.72
C PHE A 26 14.29 -7.37 -6.06
N VAL A 27 15.05 -7.93 -5.12
CA VAL A 27 16.42 -7.47 -4.78
C VAL A 27 17.39 -8.45 -5.45
N ALA A 28 18.36 -7.94 -6.19
CA ALA A 28 19.41 -8.76 -6.78
C ALA A 28 20.33 -9.31 -5.68
N SER A 29 20.33 -10.64 -5.51
CA SER A 29 21.40 -11.36 -4.83
C SER A 29 21.77 -12.56 -5.70
N GLU A 30 22.92 -12.48 -6.35
CA GLU A 30 23.55 -13.64 -6.98
C GLU A 30 23.92 -14.65 -5.89
N GLY A 31 23.36 -15.86 -5.96
CA GLY A 31 23.80 -16.98 -5.15
C GLY A 31 22.66 -17.83 -4.60
N ASN A 32 22.36 -18.92 -5.30
CA ASN A 32 21.67 -20.11 -4.79
C ASN A 32 20.31 -19.88 -4.10
N GLY A 33 19.31 -19.44 -4.89
CA GLY A 33 17.95 -20.01 -4.87
C GLY A 33 17.18 -20.10 -3.56
N VAL A 34 17.51 -19.32 -2.53
CA VAL A 34 16.59 -19.05 -1.42
C VAL A 34 15.86 -17.76 -1.78
N VAL A 35 14.61 -17.89 -2.21
CA VAL A 35 13.70 -16.74 -2.27
C VAL A 35 13.48 -16.31 -0.82
N CYS A 36 14.31 -15.39 -0.35
CA CYS A 36 14.09 -14.71 0.92
C CYS A 36 12.84 -13.86 0.74
N VAL A 37 11.68 -14.41 1.10
CA VAL A 37 10.49 -13.59 1.33
C VAL A 37 10.88 -12.64 2.44
N GLU A 38 11.06 -11.36 2.12
CA GLU A 38 11.36 -10.34 3.11
C GLU A 38 10.15 -10.25 4.05
N LEU A 39 10.29 -10.87 5.22
CA LEU A 39 9.24 -10.92 6.22
C LEU A 39 9.04 -9.52 6.80
N ILE A 40 7.83 -8.98 6.64
CA ILE A 40 7.46 -7.72 7.27
C ILE A 40 7.30 -7.99 8.78
N THR A 41 8.00 -7.19 9.57
CA THR A 41 7.97 -7.24 11.04
C THR A 41 7.45 -5.92 11.59
N TYR A 42 7.06 -5.89 12.87
CA TYR A 42 6.80 -4.61 13.52
C TYR A 42 8.08 -3.77 13.55
N GLY A 43 7.97 -2.51 13.16
CA GLY A 43 9.10 -1.60 12.98
C GLY A 43 9.66 -1.54 11.56
N SER A 44 9.27 -2.46 10.66
CA SER A 44 9.61 -2.35 9.23
C SER A 44 9.12 -1.02 8.66
N VAL A 45 9.97 -0.39 7.84
CA VAL A 45 9.66 0.83 7.11
C VAL A 45 9.31 0.46 5.68
N ILE A 46 8.09 0.80 5.25
CA ILE A 46 7.53 0.37 3.97
C ILE A 46 7.02 1.58 3.16
N LYS A 47 6.92 1.39 1.83
CA LYS A 47 6.14 2.26 0.93
C LYS A 47 4.98 1.46 0.36
N LEU A 48 3.76 1.97 0.50
CA LEU A 48 2.56 1.32 -0.03
C LEU A 48 2.27 1.87 -1.41
N MET A 49 2.33 1.04 -2.45
CA MET A 49 2.05 1.44 -3.83
C MET A 49 0.67 0.92 -4.25
N HIS A 50 -0.17 1.79 -4.77
CA HIS A 50 -1.42 1.39 -5.40
C HIS A 50 -1.12 0.68 -6.72
N GLU A 51 -1.58 -0.56 -6.85
CA GLU A 51 -1.19 -1.47 -7.94
C GLU A 51 -1.48 -0.92 -9.33
N ARG A 52 -2.65 -0.30 -9.54
CA ARG A 52 -3.08 0.17 -10.87
C ARG A 52 -2.43 1.48 -11.29
N THR A 53 -2.37 2.47 -10.40
CA THR A 53 -1.83 3.80 -10.76
C THR A 53 -0.33 3.92 -10.53
N LYS A 54 0.26 3.00 -9.72
CA LYS A 54 1.65 3.04 -9.27
C LYS A 54 2.00 4.23 -8.36
N PHE A 55 1.00 4.95 -7.87
CA PHE A 55 1.18 6.03 -6.89
C PHE A 55 1.38 5.43 -5.51
N ARG A 56 2.25 6.06 -4.71
CA ARG A 56 2.56 5.64 -3.34
C ARG A 56 1.78 6.45 -2.33
N LEU A 57 1.39 5.82 -1.24
CA LEU A 57 0.76 6.49 -0.11
C LEU A 57 1.72 7.52 0.47
N HIS A 58 1.33 8.77 0.43
CA HIS A 58 2.18 9.92 0.72
C HIS A 58 1.50 10.84 1.74
N SER A 59 2.29 11.47 2.60
CA SER A 59 1.78 12.55 3.44
C SER A 59 2.83 13.62 3.77
N HIS A 60 2.38 14.84 3.94
CA HIS A 60 3.20 15.97 4.35
C HIS A 60 2.41 16.90 5.26
N ASP A 61 3.09 17.83 5.94
CA ASP A 61 2.46 18.67 6.97
C ASP A 61 1.61 19.81 6.38
N VAL A 62 0.66 19.42 5.52
CA VAL A 62 -0.37 20.27 4.95
C VAL A 62 -1.72 19.61 5.27
N PRO A 63 -2.58 20.28 6.04
CA PRO A 63 -3.92 19.80 6.33
C PRO A 63 -4.86 20.01 5.13
N TYR A 64 -5.99 19.28 5.12
CA TYR A 64 -7.08 19.62 4.23
C TYR A 64 -7.69 20.98 4.60
N GLY A 65 -8.01 21.80 3.60
CA GLY A 65 -8.61 23.13 3.80
C GLY A 65 -10.09 23.12 4.21
N SER A 66 -10.73 21.95 4.23
CA SER A 66 -12.12 21.76 4.63
C SER A 66 -12.31 20.39 5.30
N GLY A 67 -13.49 20.15 5.86
CA GLY A 67 -13.78 18.91 6.59
C GLY A 67 -13.10 18.87 7.94
N SER A 68 -12.25 17.87 8.18
CA SER A 68 -11.65 17.62 9.50
C SER A 68 -10.47 18.53 9.85
N GLY A 69 -9.89 19.23 8.85
CA GLY A 69 -8.65 19.99 9.03
C GLY A 69 -7.44 19.13 9.42
N GLN A 70 -7.56 17.80 9.34
CA GLN A 70 -6.46 16.89 9.64
C GLN A 70 -5.44 16.86 8.49
N GLN A 71 -4.26 16.34 8.78
CA GLN A 71 -3.16 16.22 7.82
C GLN A 71 -3.60 15.40 6.59
N SER A 72 -3.25 15.90 5.41
CA SER A 72 -3.61 15.27 4.14
C SER A 72 -2.83 13.99 3.87
N VAL A 73 -3.49 13.04 3.20
CA VAL A 73 -2.87 11.81 2.70
C VAL A 73 -3.24 11.68 1.23
N THR A 74 -2.25 11.51 0.38
CA THR A 74 -2.44 11.50 -1.07
C THR A 74 -1.67 10.33 -1.71
N GLY A 75 -1.85 10.18 -3.02
CA GLY A 75 -0.93 9.40 -3.83
C GLY A 75 0.17 10.30 -4.40
N PHE A 76 1.42 9.82 -4.41
CA PHE A 76 2.54 10.49 -5.07
C PHE A 76 3.28 9.55 -6.01
N SER A 77 3.69 10.02 -7.19
CA SER A 77 4.28 9.18 -8.24
C SER A 77 5.77 8.89 -8.03
N ASP A 78 6.49 9.80 -7.37
CA ASP A 78 7.92 9.66 -7.15
C ASP A 78 8.25 8.42 -6.30
N VAL A 79 9.26 7.67 -6.74
CA VAL A 79 9.71 6.44 -6.09
C VAL A 79 10.54 6.76 -4.85
N ASP A 80 11.32 7.84 -4.90
CA ASP A 80 12.36 8.15 -3.91
C ASP A 80 11.90 9.18 -2.87
N ASP A 81 10.64 9.60 -2.93
CA ASP A 81 10.06 10.52 -1.97
C ASP A 81 10.08 9.96 -0.54
N SER A 82 10.62 10.77 0.37
CA SER A 82 10.75 10.44 1.80
C SER A 82 9.42 10.54 2.57
N ASN A 83 8.44 11.24 2.01
CA ASN A 83 7.09 11.38 2.55
C ASN A 83 6.20 10.18 2.28
N SER A 84 6.73 9.19 1.57
CA SER A 84 6.06 7.93 1.27
C SER A 84 6.47 6.80 2.21
N TYR A 85 7.29 7.06 3.23
CA TYR A 85 7.71 6.07 4.23
C TYR A 85 6.74 5.96 5.40
N TRP A 86 6.32 4.72 5.68
CA TRP A 86 5.41 4.37 6.76
C TRP A 86 6.02 3.28 7.63
N ILE A 87 5.88 3.41 8.94
CA ILE A 87 6.36 2.43 9.92
C ILE A 87 5.19 1.53 10.31
N VAL A 88 5.39 0.21 10.20
CA VAL A 88 4.42 -0.77 10.67
C VAL A 88 4.49 -0.87 12.19
N ARG A 89 3.35 -0.67 12.86
CA ARG A 89 3.23 -0.67 14.31
C ARG A 89 2.12 -1.63 14.76
N PRO A 90 2.26 -2.24 15.94
CA PRO A 90 1.19 -3.03 16.51
C PRO A 90 0.01 -2.13 16.93
N VAL A 91 -1.15 -2.75 17.12
CA VAL A 91 -2.28 -2.08 17.78
C VAL A 91 -1.89 -1.78 19.24
N SER A 92 -2.45 -0.71 19.81
CA SER A 92 -2.29 -0.40 21.23
C SER A 92 -2.70 -1.60 22.09
N ASP A 93 -2.09 -1.73 23.27
CA ASP A 93 -2.42 -2.76 24.27
C ASP A 93 -2.14 -4.21 23.85
N THR A 94 -1.24 -4.40 22.87
CA THR A 94 -0.69 -5.72 22.51
C THR A 94 0.71 -5.88 23.07
N ASN A 95 1.12 -7.13 23.38
CA ASN A 95 2.48 -7.45 23.83
C ASN A 95 3.49 -7.58 22.67
N ALA A 96 3.11 -7.15 21.47
CA ALA A 96 3.93 -7.25 20.28
C ALA A 96 5.11 -6.28 20.34
N GLN A 97 6.30 -6.77 20.00
CA GLN A 97 7.54 -6.02 20.04
C GLN A 97 8.07 -5.74 18.63
N GLN A 98 8.96 -4.77 18.53
CA GLN A 98 9.68 -4.50 17.28
C GLN A 98 10.52 -5.72 16.89
N GLY A 99 10.46 -6.11 15.61
CA GLY A 99 11.08 -7.31 15.08
C GLY A 99 10.17 -8.55 15.09
N ASP A 100 9.04 -8.54 15.80
CA ASP A 100 8.09 -9.65 15.73
C ASP A 100 7.50 -9.77 14.32
N THR A 101 7.41 -11.00 13.83
CA THR A 101 6.85 -11.30 12.51
C THR A 101 5.35 -11.09 12.47
N ILE A 102 4.87 -10.44 11.40
CA ILE A 102 3.45 -10.17 11.20
C ILE A 102 2.85 -11.26 10.32
N LYS A 103 1.81 -11.93 10.83
CA LYS A 103 1.05 -12.92 10.07
C LYS A 103 0.03 -12.24 9.17
N GLY A 104 -0.29 -12.86 8.03
CA GLY A 104 -1.38 -12.40 7.16
C GLY A 104 -2.71 -12.31 7.94
N GLY A 105 -3.50 -11.27 7.66
CA GLY A 105 -4.75 -11.00 8.36
C GLY A 105 -4.62 -10.31 9.72
N THR A 106 -3.40 -10.04 10.20
CA THR A 106 -3.18 -9.28 11.43
C THR A 106 -3.57 -7.81 11.23
N ILE A 107 -4.25 -7.24 12.22
CA ILE A 107 -4.54 -5.80 12.26
C ILE A 107 -3.28 -5.07 12.69
N ILE A 108 -2.87 -4.08 11.91
CA ILE A 108 -1.70 -3.24 12.16
C ILE A 108 -2.09 -1.75 12.16
N ARG A 109 -1.20 -0.91 12.69
CA ARG A 109 -1.26 0.54 12.55
C ARG A 109 -0.10 1.02 11.69
N LEU A 110 -0.33 2.06 10.89
CA LEU A 110 0.70 2.67 10.06
C LEU A 110 0.99 4.08 10.58
N GLN A 111 2.25 4.34 10.91
CA GLN A 111 2.71 5.65 11.37
C GLN A 111 3.55 6.30 10.26
N HIS A 112 3.22 7.52 9.87
CA HIS A 112 4.00 8.24 8.89
C HIS A 112 5.39 8.59 9.46
N MET A 113 6.46 8.25 8.75
CA MET A 113 7.82 8.31 9.30
C MET A 113 8.24 9.73 9.67
N ARG A 114 7.92 10.74 8.85
CA ARG A 114 8.36 12.12 9.08
C ARG A 114 7.50 12.83 10.13
N THR A 115 6.18 12.81 9.99
CA THR A 115 5.29 13.56 10.89
C THR A 115 4.91 12.81 12.17
N LYS A 116 5.25 11.52 12.27
CA LYS A 116 4.94 10.64 13.42
C LYS A 116 3.46 10.47 13.73
N LYS A 117 2.59 10.96 12.87
CA LYS A 117 1.15 10.87 12.99
C LYS A 117 0.62 9.57 12.35
N TRP A 118 -0.59 9.17 12.70
CA TRP A 118 -1.14 7.84 12.37
C TRP A 118 -2.05 7.86 11.15
N LEU A 119 -1.95 6.87 10.26
CA LEU A 119 -2.97 6.67 9.24
C LEU A 119 -4.31 6.34 9.91
N HIS A 120 -5.35 7.05 9.51
CA HIS A 120 -6.66 7.03 10.10
C HIS A 120 -7.73 7.25 9.02
N SER A 121 -8.94 6.79 9.27
CA SER A 121 -10.10 7.07 8.42
C SER A 121 -11.27 7.38 9.33
N HIS A 122 -12.11 8.33 8.95
CA HIS A 122 -13.35 8.62 9.64
C HIS A 122 -14.44 9.03 8.66
N LEU A 123 -15.69 8.98 9.13
CA LEU A 123 -16.82 9.46 8.36
C LEU A 123 -16.88 10.99 8.42
N LEU A 124 -16.82 11.63 7.25
CA LEU A 124 -16.97 13.08 7.11
C LEU A 124 -18.36 13.37 6.54
N ASN A 125 -19.22 13.98 7.34
CA ASN A 125 -20.49 14.54 6.87
C ASN A 125 -20.22 15.89 6.20
N VAL A 126 -19.87 15.87 4.92
CA VAL A 126 -19.76 17.10 4.13
C VAL A 126 -21.15 17.47 3.59
N SER A 127 -21.68 18.63 3.98
CA SER A 127 -22.89 19.17 3.36
C SER A 127 -22.59 19.55 1.91
N LEU A 128 -23.31 18.98 0.95
CA LEU A 128 -23.06 19.04 -0.50
C LEU A 128 -23.26 20.43 -1.14
N THR A 129 -23.35 21.51 -0.38
CA THR A 129 -23.78 22.81 -0.92
C THR A 129 -22.68 23.65 -1.54
N MET A 130 -21.38 23.30 -1.44
CA MET A 130 -20.31 24.10 -2.06
C MET A 130 -19.07 23.28 -2.43
N MET A 131 -19.06 22.52 -3.54
CA MET A 131 -17.82 22.25 -4.31
C MET A 131 -18.13 21.96 -5.80
N PRO A 132 -17.47 22.65 -6.77
CA PRO A 132 -17.62 22.40 -8.21
C PRO A 132 -16.73 21.25 -8.74
N ILE A 133 -16.24 20.35 -7.89
CA ILE A 133 -15.45 19.19 -8.29
C ILE A 133 -16.13 17.95 -7.72
N ALA A 134 -16.50 17.04 -8.61
CA ALA A 134 -17.21 15.80 -8.30
C ALA A 134 -16.39 14.93 -7.35
N VAL A 135 -16.61 15.09 -6.04
CA VAL A 135 -16.19 14.13 -5.02
C VAL A 135 -17.40 13.29 -4.69
N MET A 136 -17.31 12.00 -5.04
CA MET A 136 -18.32 10.99 -4.70
C MET A 136 -18.64 11.06 -3.20
N PRO A 137 -19.92 10.97 -2.79
CA PRO A 137 -20.34 11.14 -1.39
C PRO A 137 -19.89 10.03 -0.43
N TYR A 138 -19.09 9.07 -0.93
CA TYR A 138 -18.48 8.00 -0.14
C TYR A 138 -16.99 7.87 -0.48
N ALA A 139 -16.24 8.96 -0.39
CA ALA A 139 -14.79 8.88 -0.36
C ALA A 139 -14.36 8.52 1.07
N ILE A 140 -13.82 7.32 1.27
CA ILE A 140 -13.01 7.02 2.47
C ILE A 140 -11.76 7.89 2.34
N ASN A 141 -11.81 9.10 2.89
CA ASN A 141 -10.62 9.92 3.00
C ASN A 141 -9.71 9.25 4.03
N LEU A 142 -8.64 8.63 3.54
CA LEU A 142 -7.49 8.28 4.36
C LEU A 142 -6.90 9.61 4.83
N LEU A 143 -6.77 9.76 6.14
CA LEU A 143 -6.33 10.95 6.83
C LEU A 143 -5.23 10.55 7.80
N ILE A 144 -4.50 11.53 8.32
CA ILE A 144 -3.56 11.28 9.38
C ILE A 144 -4.08 11.92 10.69
N SER A 145 -4.27 11.11 11.73
CA SER A 145 -4.64 11.58 13.07
C SER A 145 -3.42 11.91 13.92
N LYS A 146 -3.60 12.80 14.90
CA LYS A 146 -2.60 13.10 15.94
C LYS A 146 -2.01 11.83 16.55
#